data_AF-A0A9E5P828-F1
#
_entry.id   AF-A0A9E5P828-F1
#
_cell.length_a   1.000
_cell.length_b   1.000
_cell.length_c   1.000
_cell.angle_alpha   90.00
_cell.angle_beta   90.00
_cell.angle_gamma   90.00
#
_symmetry.space_group_name_H-M   'P 1'
#
loop_
_entity.id
_entity.type
_entity.pdbx_description
1 polymer ?
#
loop_
_entity_poly.entity_id
_entity_poly.type
_entity_poly.pdbx_seq_one_letter_code
_entity_poly.pdbx_strand_id
1 'polypeptide(L)' 'PEEVPERIETLQAEVRQAHREVAGMQQRSASAVAQDLVGQAAEVNGVKLIAARVEDLGADALRTLADELRA' A
#
# COMPACT_ATOMS: atom_id res chain seq x y z
N PRO A 1 4.12 -4.98 -40.95
CA PRO A 1 4.39 -6.08 -39.98
C PRO A 1 5.54 -5.78 -39.01
N GLU A 2 6.51 -4.95 -39.40
CA GLU A 2 7.73 -4.66 -38.62
C GLU A 2 7.53 -3.71 -37.42
N GLU A 3 6.42 -2.97 -37.34
CA GLU A 3 6.13 -2.04 -36.23
C GLU A 3 5.48 -2.71 -35.00
N VAL A 4 5.04 -3.97 -35.14
CA VAL A 4 4.32 -4.70 -34.08
C VAL A 4 5.21 -5.01 -32.86
N PRO A 5 6.48 -5.45 -33.01
CA PRO A 5 7.36 -5.73 -31.87
C PRO A 5 7.67 -4.47 -31.04
N GLU A 6 7.95 -3.35 -31.69
CA GLU A 6 8.26 -2.06 -31.02
C GLU A 6 7.06 -1.53 -30.23
N ARG A 7 5.84 -1.71 -30.77
CA ARG A 7 4.61 -1.36 -30.06
C ARG A 7 4.39 -2.25 -28.83
N ILE A 8 4.71 -3.54 -28.92
CA ILE A 8 4.63 -4.48 -27.80
C ILE A 8 5.64 -4.10 -26.70
N GLU A 9 6.88 -3.77 -27.04
CA GLU A 9 7.88 -3.33 -26.06
C GLU A 9 7.44 -2.06 -25.33
N THR A 10 6.92 -1.08 -26.07
CA THR A 10 6.37 0.15 -25.50
C THR A 10 5.24 -0.14 -24.52
N LEU A 11 4.26 -0.97 -24.92
CA LEU A 11 3.15 -1.36 -24.05
C LEU A 11 3.63 -2.13 -22.80
N GLN A 12 4.62 -2.99 -22.92
CA GLN A 12 5.19 -3.69 -21.77
C GLN A 12 5.94 -2.75 -20.81
N ALA A 13 6.57 -1.70 -21.33
CA ALA A 13 7.20 -0.67 -20.51
C ALA A 13 6.14 0.16 -19.76
N GLU A 14 5.07 0.56 -20.45
CA GLU A 14 3.92 1.27 -19.86
C GLU A 14 3.24 0.43 -18.77
N VAL A 15 2.98 -0.87 -19.02
CA VAL A 15 2.39 -1.76 -18.01
C VAL A 15 3.28 -1.87 -16.77
N ARG A 16 4.60 -2.01 -16.94
CA ARG A 16 5.54 -2.06 -15.81
C ARG A 16 5.57 -0.73 -15.04
N GLN A 17 5.48 0.40 -15.74
CA GLN A 17 5.43 1.72 -15.12
C GLN A 17 4.12 1.91 -14.33
N ALA A 18 2.99 1.57 -14.94
CA ALA A 18 1.67 1.65 -14.29
C ALA A 18 1.62 0.77 -13.03
N HIS A 19 2.17 -0.46 -13.07
CA HIS A 19 2.26 -1.32 -11.88
C HIS A 19 3.10 -0.69 -10.76
N ARG A 20 4.23 -0.05 -11.09
CA ARG A 20 5.04 0.66 -10.08
C ARG A 20 4.31 1.84 -9.47
N GLU A 21 3.57 2.60 -10.29
CA GLU A 21 2.78 3.73 -9.82
C GLU A 21 1.65 3.28 -8.91
N VAL A 22 0.93 2.21 -9.28
CA VAL A 22 -0.12 1.61 -8.45
C VAL A 22 0.46 1.13 -7.11
N ALA A 23 1.57 0.39 -7.12
CA ALA A 23 2.22 -0.05 -5.89
C ALA A 23 2.65 1.13 -5.01
N GLY A 24 3.21 2.18 -5.60
CA GLY A 24 3.59 3.40 -4.88
C GLY A 24 2.39 4.16 -4.31
N MET A 25 1.27 4.20 -5.03
CA MET A 25 0.01 4.79 -4.53
C MET A 25 -0.56 3.97 -3.37
N GLN A 26 -0.57 2.64 -3.49
CA GLN A 26 -1.00 1.73 -2.42
C GLN A 26 -0.15 1.92 -1.16
N GLN A 27 1.17 2.02 -1.29
CA GLN A 27 2.06 2.25 -0.15
C GLN A 27 1.80 3.60 0.53
N ARG A 28 1.61 4.68 -0.26
CA ARG A 28 1.23 6.00 0.31
C ARG A 28 -0.12 5.96 1.02
N SER A 29 -1.10 5.27 0.44
CA SER A 29 -2.42 5.09 1.04
C SER A 29 -2.33 4.30 2.35
N ALA A 30 -1.53 3.23 2.38
CA ALA A 30 -1.30 2.45 3.59
C ALA A 30 -0.71 3.31 4.70
N SER A 31 0.31 4.11 4.39
CA SER A 31 0.93 4.99 5.38
C SER A 31 -0.02 6.06 5.92
N ALA A 32 -0.89 6.62 5.08
CA ALA A 32 -1.93 7.55 5.53
C ALA A 32 -2.95 6.87 6.47
N VAL A 33 -3.40 5.66 6.12
CA VAL A 33 -4.29 4.87 6.98
C VAL A 33 -3.60 4.54 8.30
N ALA A 34 -2.32 4.19 8.30
CA ALA A 34 -1.56 3.93 9.52
C ALA A 34 -1.51 5.17 10.42
N GLN A 35 -1.24 6.35 9.87
CA GLN A 35 -1.23 7.61 10.64
C GLN A 35 -2.59 7.93 11.26
N ASP A 36 -3.67 7.76 10.50
CA ASP A 36 -5.03 7.97 11.01
C ASP A 36 -5.36 6.98 12.14
N LEU A 37 -4.92 5.72 12.01
CA LEU A 37 -5.11 4.69 13.03
C LEU A 37 -4.33 4.98 14.32
N VAL A 38 -3.12 5.54 14.22
CA VAL A 38 -2.37 6.02 15.39
C VAL A 38 -3.08 7.19 16.06
N GLY A 39 -3.66 8.11 15.27
CA GLY A 39 -4.47 9.22 15.79
C GLY A 39 -5.73 8.77 16.52
N GLN A 40 -6.31 7.64 16.11
CA GLN A 40 -7.50 7.03 16.73
C GLN A 40 -7.16 6.00 17.82
N ALA A 41 -5.87 5.80 18.13
CA ALA A 41 -5.43 4.84 19.13
C ALA A 41 -6.01 5.18 20.51
N ALA A 42 -6.67 4.23 21.14
CA ALA A 42 -7.19 4.38 22.49
C ALA A 42 -6.08 4.06 23.51
N GLU A 43 -5.93 4.87 24.55
CA GLU A 43 -5.00 4.58 25.64
C GLU A 43 -5.72 3.83 26.76
N VAL A 44 -5.25 2.63 27.08
CA VAL A 44 -5.78 1.80 28.17
C VAL A 44 -4.62 1.46 29.10
N ASN A 45 -4.69 1.91 30.35
CA ASN A 45 -3.67 1.67 31.38
C ASN A 45 -2.24 2.06 30.94
N GLY A 46 -2.09 3.16 30.18
CA GLY A 46 -0.78 3.61 29.67
C GLY A 46 -0.30 2.89 28.40
N VAL A 47 -1.11 2.02 27.81
CA VAL A 47 -0.79 1.29 26.57
C VAL A 47 -1.70 1.78 25.44
N LYS A 48 -1.11 2.13 24.30
CA LYS A 48 -1.86 2.48 23.08
C LYS A 48 -2.40 1.22 22.41
N LEU A 49 -3.70 1.18 22.20
CA LEU A 49 -4.43 0.09 21.57
C LEU A 49 -5.06 0.58 20.26
N ILE A 50 -4.81 -0.15 19.18
CA ILE A 50 -5.38 0.12 17.85
C ILE A 50 -6.16 -1.12 17.42
N ALA A 51 -7.45 -0.94 17.12
CA ALA A 51 -8.32 -2.00 16.62
C ALA A 51 -9.04 -1.48 15.38
N ALA A 52 -8.55 -1.87 14.20
CA ALA A 52 -9.08 -1.46 12.92
C ALA A 52 -9.43 -2.68 12.07
N ARG A 53 -10.61 -2.65 11.44
CA ARG A 53 -10.94 -3.57 10.37
C ARG A 53 -10.50 -2.92 9.07
N VAL A 54 -9.56 -3.55 8.38
CA VAL A 54 -9.16 -3.11 7.05
C VAL A 54 -9.68 -4.12 6.05
N GLU A 55 -10.65 -3.70 5.24
CA GLU A 55 -11.21 -4.50 4.15
C GLU A 55 -10.33 -4.32 2.91
N ASP A 56 -10.26 -5.34 2.05
CA ASP A 56 -9.56 -5.33 0.76
C ASP A 56 -8.01 -5.27 0.77
N LEU A 57 -7.36 -5.45 1.92
CA LEU A 57 -5.90 -5.63 1.96
C LEU A 57 -5.50 -7.11 2.02
N GLY A 58 -4.63 -7.52 1.09
CA GLY A 58 -3.94 -8.81 1.15
C GLY A 58 -2.99 -8.91 2.34
N ALA A 59 -2.61 -10.13 2.71
CA ALA A 59 -1.80 -10.43 3.90
C ALA A 59 -0.49 -9.62 3.98
N ASP A 60 0.18 -9.38 2.85
CA ASP A 60 1.43 -8.62 2.81
C ASP A 60 1.21 -7.14 3.17
N ALA A 61 0.15 -6.53 2.66
CA ALA A 61 -0.17 -5.14 2.96
C ALA A 61 -0.59 -4.94 4.43
N LEU A 62 -1.32 -5.91 5.01
CA LEU A 62 -1.62 -5.92 6.44
C LEU A 62 -0.36 -6.01 7.30
N ARG A 63 0.64 -6.80 6.86
CA ARG A 63 1.93 -6.90 7.55
C ARG A 63 2.70 -5.59 7.50
N THR A 64 2.78 -4.96 6.32
CA THR A 64 3.44 -3.65 6.17
C THR A 64 2.79 -2.59 7.05
N LEU A 65 1.45 -2.54 7.10
CA LEU A 65 0.74 -1.65 8.02
C LEU A 65 1.06 -1.93 9.48
N ALA A 66 1.09 -3.20 9.90
CA ALA A 66 1.43 -3.56 11.27
C ALA A 66 2.89 -3.19 11.63
N ASP A 67 3.81 -3.34 10.69
CA ASP A 67 5.21 -2.94 10.87
C ASP A 67 5.36 -1.41 10.94
N GLU A 68 4.61 -0.65 10.14
CA GLU A 68 4.56 0.83 10.21
C GLU A 68 3.97 1.34 11.53
N LEU A 69 2.92 0.68 12.04
CA LEU A 69 2.31 1.04 13.33
C LEU A 69 3.20 0.73 14.54
N ARG A 70 4.21 -0.15 14.37
CA ARG A 70 5.15 -0.54 15.42
C ARG A 70 6.35 0.41 15.51
N ALA A 71 6.68 1.12 14.44
CA ALA A 71 7.83 2.03 14.34
C ALA A 71 7.55 3.36 15.05
#